data_AF-A0A9N9R750-F1
#
_entry.id   AF-A0A9N9R750-F1
#
_cell.length_a   1.000
_cell.length_b   1.000
_cell.length_c   1.000
_cell.angle_alpha   90.00
_cell.angle_beta   90.00
_cell.angle_gamma   90.00
#
_symmetry.space_group_name_H-M   'P 1'
#
loop_
_entity.id
_entity.type
_entity.pdbx_description
1 polymer ?
#
loop_
_entity_poly.entity_id
_entity_poly.type
_entity_poly.pdbx_seq_one_letter_code
_entity_poly.pdbx_strand_id
1 'polypeptide(L)'
;MAKQFYKHQNQGQQKCDAYSRQVVQKVDASLLLLNDEGVSVAATRCHYTSVELIVGGEDANRGEFPHMGGYDFNCGGALISTKYVLTAGHCSSDPRAYAPAPVVARLGDQNIDPAVNDGADPVDVPIRHIHNHPEYKPPVKYNDIALLELASDVEFEDAIRPACLWTQPDFGNNHNGIATGWGVNNTLTKTTSKELQKVSLSLLDNEFCEPLLEHTKNRNWKGFVREQMCAGELRGGKDTCQVHIFTY
;
A
#
# COMPACT_ATOMS: atom_id res chain seq x y z
N MET A 1 -16.43 18.14 15.70
CA MET A 1 -15.26 17.66 14.93
C MET A 1 -14.55 16.49 15.61
N ALA A 2 -14.07 16.59 16.86
CA ALA A 2 -13.37 15.49 17.56
C ALA A 2 -14.16 14.15 17.65
N LYS A 3 -15.48 14.17 17.92
CA LYS A 3 -16.31 12.96 17.97
C LYS A 3 -16.45 12.23 16.63
N GLN A 4 -16.33 12.95 15.51
CA GLN A 4 -16.46 12.39 14.16
C GLN A 4 -15.13 11.75 13.74
N PHE A 5 -14.01 12.40 14.07
CA PHE A 5 -12.66 11.82 13.97
C PHE A 5 -12.51 10.50 14.77
N TYR A 6 -12.92 10.49 16.05
CA TYR A 6 -12.90 9.26 16.88
C TYR A 6 -13.76 8.12 16.31
N LYS A 7 -14.90 8.45 15.69
CA LYS A 7 -15.79 7.45 15.09
C LYS A 7 -15.17 6.79 13.87
N HIS A 8 -14.42 7.54 13.05
CA HIS A 8 -13.75 7.00 11.86
C HIS A 8 -12.46 6.25 12.20
N GLN A 9 -11.68 6.68 13.19
CA GLN A 9 -10.51 5.92 13.70
C GLN A 9 -10.91 4.50 14.15
N ASN A 10 -12.06 4.37 14.80
CA ASN A 10 -12.55 3.07 15.28
C ASN A 10 -13.01 2.15 14.12
N GLN A 11 -13.55 2.70 13.03
CA GLN A 11 -14.02 1.89 11.90
C GLN A 11 -12.88 1.22 11.11
N GLY A 12 -11.77 1.93 10.88
CA GLY A 12 -10.60 1.36 10.22
C GLY A 12 -10.02 0.17 11.00
N GLN A 13 -9.82 0.34 12.30
CA GLN A 13 -9.34 -0.72 13.19
C GLN A 13 -10.32 -1.89 13.26
N GLN A 14 -11.62 -1.64 13.43
CA GLN A 14 -12.64 -2.69 13.46
C GLN A 14 -12.68 -3.51 12.17
N LYS A 15 -12.49 -2.85 11.02
CA LYS A 15 -12.43 -3.54 9.72
C LYS A 15 -11.15 -4.35 9.59
N CYS A 16 -10.00 -3.79 9.98
CA CYS A 16 -8.74 -4.53 10.05
C CYS A 16 -8.87 -5.79 10.91
N ASP A 17 -9.45 -5.67 12.11
CA ASP A 17 -9.71 -6.79 13.02
C ASP A 17 -10.69 -7.81 12.42
N ALA A 18 -11.70 -7.34 11.68
CA ALA A 18 -12.65 -8.22 11.01
C ALA A 18 -12.00 -9.00 9.86
N TYR A 19 -11.14 -8.35 9.07
CA TYR A 19 -10.41 -8.97 7.97
C TYR A 19 -9.32 -9.92 8.46
N SER A 20 -8.59 -9.56 9.52
CA SER A 20 -7.56 -10.43 10.10
C SER A 20 -8.15 -11.73 10.67
N ARG A 21 -9.36 -11.69 11.22
CA ARG A 21 -10.04 -12.92 11.69
C ARG A 21 -10.42 -13.89 10.56
N GLN A 22 -10.55 -13.43 9.32
CA GLN A 22 -10.81 -14.33 8.19
C GLN A 22 -9.58 -15.18 7.84
N VAL A 23 -8.39 -14.76 8.29
CA VAL A 23 -7.11 -15.38 7.96
C VAL A 23 -6.48 -16.11 9.14
N VAL A 24 -7.09 -16.06 10.33
CA VAL A 24 -6.63 -16.76 11.53
C VAL A 24 -7.57 -17.91 11.85
N GLN A 25 -7.03 -19.12 11.95
CA GLN A 25 -7.72 -20.29 12.45
C GLN A 25 -7.26 -20.58 13.88
N LYS A 26 -8.20 -20.88 14.78
CA LYS A 26 -7.84 -21.47 16.07
C LYS A 26 -7.48 -22.94 15.84
N VAL A 27 -6.28 -23.31 16.23
CA VAL A 27 -5.76 -24.68 16.21
C VAL A 27 -5.57 -25.09 17.65
N ASP A 28 -6.22 -26.17 18.06
CA ASP A 28 -6.01 -26.75 19.38
C ASP A 28 -4.72 -27.57 19.34
N ALA A 29 -3.72 -27.10 20.07
CA ALA A 29 -2.47 -27.81 20.26
C ALA A 29 -2.59 -28.65 21.53
N SER A 30 -2.55 -29.97 21.37
CA SER A 30 -2.49 -30.88 22.50
C SER A 30 -1.04 -31.22 22.83
N LEU A 31 -0.62 -30.98 24.08
CA LEU A 31 0.61 -31.57 24.60
C LEU A 31 0.30 -33.04 24.92
N LEU A 32 1.18 -33.97 24.52
CA LEU A 32 1.06 -35.41 24.80
C LEU A 32 1.30 -35.73 26.30
N LEU A 33 0.62 -35.01 27.19
CA LEU A 33 0.64 -35.18 28.63
C LEU A 33 -0.66 -35.84 29.06
N LEU A 34 -0.59 -36.68 30.08
CA LEU A 34 -1.74 -37.47 30.57
C LEU A 34 -2.88 -36.61 31.14
N ASN A 35 -2.66 -35.30 31.34
CA ASN A 35 -3.63 -34.30 31.81
C ASN A 35 -3.48 -32.99 31.02
N ASP A 36 -3.71 -33.01 29.72
CA ASP A 36 -3.61 -31.83 28.88
C ASP A 36 -4.96 -31.09 28.76
N GLU A 37 -5.04 -29.91 29.35
CA GLU A 37 -6.05 -28.92 28.96
C GLU A 37 -5.53 -28.24 27.70
N GLY A 38 -5.89 -28.80 26.53
CA GLY A 38 -5.36 -28.38 25.23
C GLY A 38 -5.29 -26.86 25.05
N VAL A 39 -4.21 -26.38 24.45
CA VAL A 39 -3.96 -24.95 24.24
C VAL A 39 -4.51 -24.53 22.89
N SER A 40 -5.53 -23.66 22.88
CA SER A 40 -6.02 -23.08 21.62
C SER A 40 -5.04 -22.01 21.13
N VAL A 41 -4.29 -22.29 20.05
CA VAL A 41 -3.35 -21.36 19.41
C VAL A 41 -4.00 -20.73 18.19
N ALA A 42 -3.89 -19.41 18.04
CA ALA A 42 -4.26 -18.73 16.81
C ALA A 42 -3.16 -18.98 15.76
N ALA A 43 -3.45 -19.79 14.74
CA ALA A 43 -2.57 -20.03 13.60
C ALA A 43 -3.08 -19.28 12.37
N THR A 44 -2.21 -18.53 11.71
CA THR A 44 -2.54 -17.87 10.44
C THR A 44 -2.70 -18.93 9.35
N ARG A 45 -3.80 -18.89 8.59
CA ARG A 45 -4.08 -19.75 7.43
C ARG A 45 -3.12 -19.51 6.27
N CYS A 46 -2.45 -18.36 6.28
CA CYS A 46 -1.54 -17.95 5.23
C CYS A 46 -0.10 -17.99 5.72
N HIS A 47 0.80 -18.33 4.81
CA HIS A 47 2.24 -18.29 5.00
C HIS A 47 2.68 -16.82 5.08
N TYR A 48 2.34 -16.14 6.18
CA TYR A 48 2.81 -14.78 6.44
C TYR A 48 4.20 -14.87 7.06
N THR A 49 5.23 -14.80 6.22
CA THR A 49 6.61 -14.62 6.67
C THR A 49 6.78 -13.17 7.09
N SER A 50 7.04 -12.93 8.37
CA SER A 50 7.50 -11.62 8.85
C SER A 50 8.72 -11.18 8.04
N VAL A 51 8.64 -10.02 7.41
CA VAL A 51 9.65 -9.51 6.47
C VAL A 51 10.96 -9.23 7.19
N GLU A 52 12.05 -9.88 6.78
CA GLU A 52 13.41 -9.53 7.17
C GLU A 52 13.88 -8.25 6.45
N LEU A 53 14.83 -7.53 7.05
CA LEU A 53 15.32 -6.23 6.57
C LEU A 53 16.04 -6.37 5.21
N ILE A 54 15.49 -5.77 4.14
CA ILE A 54 16.02 -5.90 2.76
C ILE A 54 16.76 -4.64 2.30
N VAL A 55 17.85 -4.84 1.53
CA VAL A 55 18.68 -3.79 0.93
C VAL A 55 18.65 -3.90 -0.60
N GLY A 56 18.25 -2.82 -1.31
CA GLY A 56 18.43 -2.70 -2.77
C GLY A 56 17.20 -2.97 -3.64
N GLY A 57 16.06 -3.30 -3.03
CA GLY A 57 14.87 -3.73 -3.75
C GLY A 57 14.99 -5.20 -4.17
N GLU A 58 13.98 -6.01 -3.89
CA GLU A 58 13.95 -7.41 -4.33
C GLU A 58 12.56 -7.79 -4.85
N ASP A 59 12.49 -8.91 -5.55
CA ASP A 59 11.22 -9.48 -5.99
C ASP A 59 10.36 -9.83 -4.76
N ALA A 60 9.11 -9.37 -4.75
CA ALA A 60 8.14 -9.77 -3.76
C ALA A 60 7.71 -11.22 -4.03
N ASN A 61 7.45 -11.97 -2.96
CA ASN A 61 6.87 -13.30 -3.12
C ASN A 61 5.40 -13.18 -3.54
N ARG A 62 4.92 -14.20 -4.27
CA ARG A 62 3.51 -14.30 -4.68
C ARG A 62 2.59 -14.18 -3.47
N GLY A 63 1.69 -13.19 -3.50
CA GLY A 63 0.73 -12.93 -2.43
C GLY A 63 1.33 -12.31 -1.16
N GLU A 64 2.58 -11.87 -1.16
CA GLU A 64 3.21 -11.20 -0.01
C GLU A 64 2.53 -9.88 0.34
N PHE A 65 2.08 -9.14 -0.68
CA PHE A 65 1.36 -7.87 -0.52
C PHE A 65 -0.01 -7.95 -1.22
N PRO A 66 -0.96 -8.68 -0.64
CA PRO A 66 -2.23 -9.02 -1.30
C PRO A 66 -3.17 -7.82 -1.48
N HIS A 67 -2.85 -6.68 -0.87
CA HIS A 67 -3.54 -5.41 -1.08
C HIS A 67 -3.07 -4.67 -2.32
N MET A 68 -1.97 -5.07 -2.95
CA MET A 68 -1.45 -4.38 -4.10
C MET A 68 -2.41 -4.41 -5.27
N GLY A 69 -2.68 -3.23 -5.80
CA GLY A 69 -3.42 -3.02 -7.02
C GLY A 69 -2.68 -2.08 -7.96
N GLY A 70 -2.96 -2.20 -9.24
CA GLY A 70 -2.42 -1.33 -10.27
C GLY A 70 -3.29 -1.37 -11.52
N TYR A 71 -3.18 -0.36 -12.37
CA TYR A 71 -3.75 -0.42 -13.71
C TYR A 71 -3.03 0.57 -14.64
N ASP A 72 -2.70 0.13 -15.85
CA ASP A 72 -2.09 0.92 -16.92
C ASP A 72 -0.82 1.71 -16.48
N PHE A 73 0.08 0.98 -15.79
CA PHE A 73 1.52 1.18 -15.57
C PHE A 73 2.05 2.51 -15.01
N ASN A 74 1.21 3.52 -14.78
CA ASN A 74 1.68 4.83 -14.28
C ASN A 74 1.37 5.07 -12.79
N CYS A 75 0.53 4.24 -12.18
CA CYS A 75 0.13 4.37 -10.78
C CYS A 75 -0.20 3.01 -10.16
N GLY A 76 -0.05 2.93 -8.84
CA GLY A 76 -0.58 1.84 -8.04
C GLY A 76 -1.73 2.29 -7.14
N GLY A 77 -2.35 1.33 -6.48
CA GLY A 77 -3.24 1.55 -5.34
C GLY A 77 -3.21 0.38 -4.35
N ALA A 78 -3.83 0.57 -3.20
CA ALA A 78 -4.00 -0.45 -2.18
C ALA A 78 -5.49 -0.76 -1.98
N LEU A 79 -5.89 -2.02 -2.09
CA LEU A 79 -7.22 -2.46 -1.69
C LEU A 79 -7.40 -2.18 -0.19
N ILE A 80 -8.49 -1.53 0.21
CA ILE A 80 -8.79 -1.23 1.63
C ILE A 80 -10.13 -1.80 2.09
N SER A 81 -10.92 -2.35 1.17
CA SER A 81 -12.15 -3.09 1.43
C SER A 81 -12.53 -3.89 0.18
N THR A 82 -13.64 -4.65 0.22
CA THR A 82 -14.17 -5.35 -0.96
C THR A 82 -14.54 -4.43 -2.12
N LYS A 83 -14.71 -3.12 -1.90
CA LYS A 83 -15.26 -2.18 -2.89
C LYS A 83 -14.39 -0.96 -3.17
N TYR A 84 -13.31 -0.75 -2.42
CA TYR A 84 -12.51 0.47 -2.50
C TYR A 84 -11.02 0.18 -2.57
N VAL A 85 -10.37 0.84 -3.54
CA VAL A 85 -8.92 0.94 -3.67
C VAL A 85 -8.50 2.37 -3.32
N LEU A 86 -7.51 2.50 -2.45
CA LEU A 86 -6.87 3.75 -2.09
C LEU A 86 -5.73 4.04 -3.06
N THR A 87 -5.63 5.27 -3.58
CA THR A 87 -4.55 5.70 -4.46
C THR A 87 -4.22 7.18 -4.23
N ALA A 88 -3.22 7.70 -4.95
CA ALA A 88 -2.91 9.12 -4.91
C ALA A 88 -3.90 9.94 -5.76
N GLY A 89 -4.15 11.18 -5.34
CA GLY A 89 -5.01 12.11 -6.09
C GLY A 89 -4.51 12.37 -7.50
N HIS A 90 -3.19 12.40 -7.70
CA HIS A 90 -2.60 12.59 -9.02
C HIS A 90 -2.77 11.40 -9.96
N CYS A 91 -3.15 10.24 -9.44
CA CYS A 91 -3.43 9.03 -10.22
C CYS A 91 -4.86 8.98 -10.77
N SER A 92 -5.71 9.92 -10.38
CA SER A 92 -7.16 9.83 -10.59
C SER A 92 -7.69 10.54 -11.85
N SER A 93 -6.77 11.00 -12.71
CA SER A 93 -6.99 12.02 -13.75
C SER A 93 -7.50 13.36 -13.24
N ASP A 94 -6.60 14.34 -13.21
CA ASP A 94 -6.99 15.73 -13.36
C ASP A 94 -6.70 16.13 -14.82
N PRO A 95 -7.50 16.97 -15.48
CA PRO A 95 -7.18 17.52 -16.81
C PRO A 95 -5.80 18.22 -16.90
N ARG A 96 -5.19 18.55 -15.75
CA ARG A 96 -3.83 19.10 -15.58
C ARG A 96 -2.78 18.03 -15.22
N ALA A 97 -3.20 16.80 -14.98
CA ALA A 97 -2.34 15.63 -14.76
C ALA A 97 -2.11 14.91 -16.10
N TYR A 98 -0.89 14.43 -16.32
CA TYR A 98 -0.45 13.84 -17.59
C TYR A 98 -0.96 12.39 -17.83
N ALA A 99 -1.89 11.89 -17.01
CA ALA A 99 -2.34 10.49 -17.03
C ALA A 99 -3.86 10.36 -17.26
N PRO A 100 -4.30 9.37 -18.07
CA PRO A 100 -5.72 9.07 -18.27
C PRO A 100 -6.37 8.60 -16.96
N ALA A 101 -7.70 8.73 -16.86
CA ALA A 101 -8.45 8.25 -15.71
C ALA A 101 -8.29 6.73 -15.58
N PRO A 102 -8.07 6.20 -14.37
CA PRO A 102 -8.08 4.77 -14.19
C PRO A 102 -9.51 4.26 -14.46
N VAL A 103 -9.64 3.31 -15.37
CA VAL A 103 -10.93 2.71 -15.76
C VAL A 103 -11.15 1.34 -15.14
N VAL A 104 -10.07 0.69 -14.72
CA VAL A 104 -10.06 -0.65 -14.10
C VAL A 104 -9.03 -0.62 -12.97
N ALA A 105 -9.21 -1.47 -11.96
CA ALA A 105 -8.18 -1.83 -11.00
C ALA A 105 -7.86 -3.32 -11.17
N ARG A 106 -6.58 -3.64 -11.42
CA ARG A 106 -6.08 -5.02 -11.38
C ARG A 106 -5.61 -5.34 -9.97
N LEU A 107 -6.05 -6.47 -9.43
CA LEU A 107 -5.71 -6.95 -8.09
C LEU A 107 -5.15 -8.38 -8.17
N GLY A 108 -4.23 -8.73 -7.26
CA GLY A 108 -3.68 -10.09 -7.17
C GLY A 108 -2.67 -10.47 -8.25
N ASP A 109 -2.18 -9.48 -9.02
CA ASP A 109 -1.12 -9.68 -10.00
C ASP A 109 0.25 -9.81 -9.30
N GLN A 110 1.17 -10.55 -9.92
CA GLN A 110 2.55 -10.71 -9.44
C GLN A 110 3.51 -10.24 -10.54
N ASN A 111 3.37 -10.78 -11.75
CA ASN A 111 4.03 -10.30 -12.95
C ASN A 111 3.03 -9.70 -13.95
N ILE A 112 3.16 -8.39 -14.16
CA ILE A 112 2.29 -7.61 -15.06
C ILE A 112 2.61 -7.80 -16.56
N ASP A 113 3.56 -8.66 -16.92
CA ASP A 113 3.79 -9.11 -18.29
C ASP A 113 2.82 -10.25 -18.65
N PRO A 114 1.84 -10.03 -19.54
CA PRO A 114 0.84 -11.05 -19.88
C PRO A 114 1.44 -12.28 -20.59
N ALA A 115 2.71 -12.23 -21.01
CA ALA A 115 3.42 -13.37 -21.58
C ALA A 115 4.02 -14.30 -20.51
N VAL A 116 4.07 -13.88 -19.24
CA VAL A 116 4.60 -14.66 -18.14
C VAL A 116 3.46 -15.41 -17.44
N ASN A 117 3.66 -16.71 -17.21
CA ASN A 117 2.79 -17.52 -16.36
C ASN A 117 3.54 -17.83 -15.05
N ASP A 118 3.30 -16.99 -14.05
CA ASP A 118 3.82 -17.09 -12.68
C ASP A 118 2.82 -17.77 -11.72
N GLY A 119 1.69 -18.26 -12.27
CA GLY A 119 0.59 -18.83 -11.52
C GLY A 119 -0.27 -17.80 -10.76
N ALA A 120 -0.11 -16.49 -10.97
CA ALA A 120 -1.07 -15.50 -10.49
C ALA A 120 -2.40 -15.63 -11.23
N ASP A 121 -3.49 -15.25 -10.56
CA ASP A 121 -4.84 -15.18 -11.14
C ASP A 121 -5.40 -13.77 -10.91
N PRO A 122 -4.90 -12.76 -11.65
CA PRO A 122 -5.26 -11.37 -11.41
C PRO A 122 -6.71 -11.08 -11.82
N VAL A 123 -7.38 -10.27 -11.02
CA VAL A 123 -8.76 -9.83 -11.29
C VAL A 123 -8.77 -8.37 -11.73
N ASP A 124 -9.35 -8.12 -12.90
CA ASP A 124 -9.60 -6.79 -13.44
C ASP A 124 -11.01 -6.33 -13.11
N VAL A 125 -11.14 -5.29 -12.28
CA VAL A 125 -12.42 -4.77 -11.80
C VAL A 125 -12.65 -3.35 -12.32
N PRO A 126 -13.74 -3.06 -13.05
CA PRO A 126 -14.03 -1.71 -13.51
C PRO A 126 -14.20 -0.70 -12.38
N ILE A 127 -13.78 0.54 -12.60
CA ILE A 127 -13.95 1.64 -11.66
C ILE A 127 -15.28 2.34 -11.96
N ARG A 128 -16.16 2.41 -10.96
CA ARG A 128 -17.47 3.07 -11.07
C ARG A 128 -17.39 4.55 -10.75
N HIS A 129 -16.69 4.92 -9.68
CA HIS A 129 -16.49 6.33 -9.31
C HIS A 129 -15.09 6.57 -8.77
N ILE A 130 -14.65 7.81 -8.92
CA ILE A 130 -13.38 8.31 -8.40
C ILE A 130 -13.71 9.43 -7.40
N HIS A 131 -13.31 9.24 -6.14
CA HIS A 131 -13.53 10.18 -5.05
C HIS A 131 -12.21 10.85 -4.68
N ASN A 132 -11.90 11.98 -5.31
CA ASN A 132 -10.74 12.79 -4.95
C ASN A 132 -10.93 13.51 -3.61
N HIS A 133 -9.84 13.71 -2.87
CA HIS A 133 -9.90 14.58 -1.70
C HIS A 133 -10.38 15.99 -2.10
N PRO A 134 -11.37 16.58 -1.39
CA PRO A 134 -11.98 17.86 -1.79
C PRO A 134 -10.98 19.03 -1.85
N GLU A 135 -9.92 18.93 -1.04
CA GLU A 135 -8.84 19.91 -0.98
C GLU A 135 -7.63 19.57 -1.85
N TYR A 136 -7.68 18.48 -2.63
CA TYR A 136 -6.66 18.21 -3.64
C TYR A 136 -6.76 19.25 -4.77
N LYS A 137 -5.66 19.97 -5.03
CA LYS A 137 -5.59 21.04 -6.04
C LYS A 137 -4.29 20.94 -6.86
N PRO A 138 -4.25 20.12 -7.92
CA PRO A 138 -3.07 20.03 -8.76
C PRO A 138 -2.78 21.36 -9.48
N PRO A 139 -1.51 21.64 -9.84
CA PRO A 139 -0.37 20.74 -9.83
C PRO A 139 0.30 20.56 -8.44
N VAL A 140 -0.25 21.20 -7.41
CA VAL A 140 0.28 21.09 -6.04
C VAL A 140 -0.03 19.69 -5.47
N LYS A 141 0.92 19.12 -4.74
CA LYS A 141 0.88 17.73 -4.23
C LYS A 141 0.44 17.62 -2.76
N TYR A 142 -0.42 18.55 -2.31
CA TYR A 142 -1.04 18.47 -0.98
C TYR A 142 -2.39 17.77 -1.05
N ASN A 143 -2.73 17.01 0.00
CA ASN A 143 -3.92 16.16 0.04
C ASN A 143 -4.00 15.23 -1.17
N ASP A 144 -2.86 14.67 -1.57
CA ASP A 144 -2.71 13.86 -2.78
C ASP A 144 -3.23 12.43 -2.57
N ILE A 145 -4.54 12.31 -2.35
CA ILE A 145 -5.23 11.07 -2.00
C ILE A 145 -6.58 10.97 -2.70
N ALA A 146 -6.94 9.78 -3.16
CA ALA A 146 -8.22 9.47 -3.80
C ALA A 146 -8.69 8.05 -3.48
N LEU A 147 -10.00 7.84 -3.51
CA LEU A 147 -10.61 6.51 -3.44
C LEU A 147 -11.21 6.13 -4.79
N LEU A 148 -10.85 4.95 -5.28
CA LEU A 148 -11.46 4.33 -6.45
C LEU A 148 -12.55 3.37 -5.96
N GLU A 149 -13.80 3.67 -6.33
CA GLU A 149 -14.94 2.83 -6.02
C GLU A 149 -15.14 1.81 -7.14
N LEU A 150 -15.02 0.52 -6.80
CA LEU A 150 -15.16 -0.58 -7.73
C LEU A 150 -16.63 -0.76 -8.17
N ALA A 151 -16.82 -1.21 -9.40
CA ALA A 151 -18.13 -1.47 -9.98
C ALA A 151 -18.82 -2.69 -9.34
N SER A 152 -18.04 -3.67 -8.90
CA SER A 152 -18.48 -4.86 -8.17
C SER A 152 -17.62 -5.05 -6.92
N ASP A 153 -18.14 -5.80 -5.96
CA ASP A 153 -17.35 -6.22 -4.80
C ASP A 153 -16.37 -7.32 -5.23
N VAL A 154 -15.18 -7.31 -4.64
CA VAL A 154 -14.11 -8.29 -4.85
C VAL A 154 -14.14 -9.33 -3.75
N GLU A 155 -14.01 -10.59 -4.14
CA GLU A 155 -13.86 -11.70 -3.21
C GLU A 155 -12.42 -11.74 -2.69
N PHE A 156 -12.26 -11.98 -1.39
CA PHE A 156 -10.92 -12.08 -0.80
C PHE A 156 -10.35 -13.47 -0.98
N GLU A 157 -9.14 -13.51 -1.49
CA GLU A 157 -8.37 -14.72 -1.73
C GLU A 157 -7.00 -14.62 -1.05
N ASP A 158 -6.11 -15.58 -1.27
CA ASP A 158 -4.77 -15.52 -0.67
C ASP A 158 -3.94 -14.35 -1.22
N ALA A 159 -4.07 -14.03 -2.51
CA ALA A 159 -3.35 -12.93 -3.17
C ALA A 159 -4.15 -11.61 -3.28
N ILE A 160 -5.40 -11.57 -2.79
CA ILE A 160 -6.28 -10.40 -2.88
C ILE A 160 -6.92 -10.13 -1.52
N ARG A 161 -6.41 -9.15 -0.78
CA ARG A 161 -6.88 -8.78 0.57
C ARG A 161 -6.70 -7.31 0.87
N PRO A 162 -7.54 -6.72 1.72
CA PRO A 162 -7.41 -5.31 2.03
C PRO A 162 -6.25 -5.03 3.00
N ALA A 163 -5.56 -3.91 2.80
CA ALA A 163 -4.64 -3.35 3.77
C ALA A 163 -5.40 -2.75 4.95
N CYS A 164 -4.76 -2.77 6.12
CA CYS A 164 -5.26 -2.05 7.28
C CYS A 164 -4.96 -0.55 7.15
N LEU A 165 -5.86 0.29 7.65
CA LEU A 165 -5.64 1.73 7.71
C LEU A 165 -5.05 2.12 9.07
N TRP A 166 -3.91 2.81 9.04
CA TRP A 166 -3.31 3.44 10.20
C TRP A 166 -4.15 4.64 10.59
N THR A 167 -4.56 4.65 11.85
CA THR A 167 -5.46 5.67 12.40
C THR A 167 -4.80 6.49 13.48
N GLN A 168 -3.54 6.20 13.82
CA GLN A 168 -2.75 6.98 14.78
C GLN A 168 -2.10 8.18 14.08
N PRO A 169 -1.89 9.29 14.82
CA PRO A 169 -1.32 10.51 14.25
C PRO A 169 0.19 10.43 13.98
N ASP A 170 0.88 9.47 14.61
CA ASP A 170 2.32 9.23 14.48
C ASP A 170 2.61 7.74 14.27
N PHE A 171 3.87 7.41 13.97
CA PHE A 171 4.34 6.04 13.75
C PHE A 171 4.86 5.38 15.04
N GLY A 172 4.77 6.03 16.20
CA GLY A 172 5.36 5.56 17.45
C GLY A 172 6.85 5.23 17.31
N ASN A 173 7.22 3.99 17.64
CA ASN A 173 8.59 3.46 17.51
C ASN A 173 8.85 2.79 16.15
N ASN A 174 7.90 2.84 15.21
CA ASN A 174 8.08 2.26 13.88
C ASN A 174 8.85 3.26 13.02
N HIS A 175 10.11 2.92 12.72
CA HIS A 175 11.00 3.75 11.93
C HIS A 175 11.26 3.20 10.51
N ASN A 176 10.54 2.15 10.12
CA ASN A 176 10.69 1.53 8.81
C ASN A 176 9.32 1.33 8.16
N GLY A 177 9.27 1.49 6.84
CA GLY A 177 8.12 1.15 6.00
C GLY A 177 8.57 0.35 4.80
N ILE A 178 7.64 -0.40 4.22
CA ILE A 178 7.87 -1.14 2.97
C ILE A 178 7.11 -0.42 1.87
N ALA A 179 7.83 -0.11 0.79
CA ALA A 179 7.23 0.34 -0.45
C ALA A 179 7.26 -0.79 -1.47
N THR A 180 6.16 -0.91 -2.22
CA THR A 180 5.95 -2.01 -3.17
C THR A 180 5.39 -1.47 -4.48
N GLY A 181 5.70 -2.16 -5.57
CA GLY A 181 5.13 -1.85 -6.89
C GLY A 181 5.95 -2.34 -8.06
N TRP A 182 5.45 -2.07 -9.26
CA TRP A 182 6.05 -2.43 -10.56
C TRP A 182 6.76 -1.24 -11.22
N GLY A 183 7.21 -0.29 -10.40
CA GLY A 183 7.83 0.96 -10.86
C GLY A 183 9.21 0.77 -11.49
N VAL A 184 9.87 1.89 -11.79
CA VAL A 184 11.24 1.89 -12.33
C VAL A 184 12.19 1.27 -11.30
N ASN A 185 12.83 0.15 -11.66
CA ASN A 185 13.84 -0.50 -10.83
C ASN A 185 15.28 -0.15 -11.25
N ASN A 186 15.44 0.49 -12.41
CA ASN A 186 16.72 1.00 -12.88
C ASN A 186 16.59 2.43 -13.42
N THR A 187 17.14 3.39 -12.66
CA THR A 187 17.07 4.82 -12.98
C THR A 187 17.93 5.23 -14.18
N LEU A 188 18.99 4.47 -14.49
CA LEU A 188 19.88 4.73 -15.64
C LEU A 188 19.22 4.32 -16.96
N THR A 189 18.57 3.16 -16.97
CA THR A 189 17.90 2.62 -18.17
C THR A 189 16.42 2.99 -18.25
N LYS A 190 15.87 3.55 -17.16
CA LYS A 190 14.43 3.83 -16.97
C LYS A 190 13.55 2.60 -17.18
N THR A 191 14.08 1.41 -16.90
CA THR A 191 13.34 0.16 -17.05
C THR A 191 12.42 -0.03 -15.86
N THR A 192 11.15 -0.36 -16.12
CA THR A 192 10.18 -0.78 -15.11
C THR A 192 10.30 -2.27 -14.86
N SER A 193 10.19 -2.71 -13.61
CA SER A 193 10.08 -4.15 -13.33
C SER A 193 8.71 -4.66 -13.74
N LYS A 194 8.66 -5.83 -14.37
CA LYS A 194 7.41 -6.55 -14.60
C LYS A 194 7.04 -7.42 -13.41
N GLU A 195 8.01 -7.83 -12.61
CA GLU A 195 7.81 -8.50 -11.33
C GLU A 195 7.55 -7.49 -10.22
N LEU A 196 6.61 -7.79 -9.32
CA LEU A 196 6.33 -6.95 -8.17
C LEU A 196 7.59 -6.81 -7.31
N GLN A 197 8.03 -5.57 -7.06
CA GLN A 197 9.18 -5.28 -6.23
C GLN A 197 8.75 -4.85 -4.83
N LYS A 198 9.63 -5.07 -3.85
CA LYS A 198 9.53 -4.52 -2.50
C LYS A 198 10.85 -3.89 -2.08
N VAL A 199 10.78 -2.81 -1.30
CA VAL A 199 11.95 -2.15 -0.71
C VAL A 199 11.65 -1.64 0.69
N SER A 200 12.58 -1.86 1.62
CA SER A 200 12.52 -1.28 2.96
C SER A 200 13.11 0.12 2.95
N LEU A 201 12.37 1.08 3.51
CA LEU A 201 12.76 2.48 3.65
C LEU A 201 12.68 2.91 5.11
N SER A 202 13.55 3.83 5.52
CA SER A 202 13.46 4.44 6.84
C SER A 202 12.47 5.59 6.80
N LEU A 203 11.57 5.61 7.77
CA LEU A 203 10.67 6.73 8.02
C LEU A 203 11.46 7.81 8.77
N LEU A 204 11.43 9.02 8.22
CA LEU A 204 12.19 10.15 8.69
C LEU A 204 11.24 11.24 9.20
N ASP A 205 11.64 11.93 10.26
CA ASP A 205 10.87 13.05 10.77
C ASP A 205 10.80 14.16 9.71
N ASN A 206 9.61 14.74 9.55
CA ASN A 206 9.37 15.79 8.55
C ASN A 206 10.29 17.00 8.77
N GLU A 207 10.55 17.34 10.04
CA GLU A 207 11.47 18.42 10.44
C GLU A 207 12.91 18.16 10.01
N PHE A 208 13.32 16.88 9.98
CA PHE A 208 14.62 16.47 9.50
C PHE A 208 14.69 16.48 7.96
N CYS A 209 13.60 16.10 7.28
CA CYS A 209 13.57 16.05 5.82
C CYS A 209 13.41 17.41 5.13
N GLU A 210 12.73 18.38 5.76
CA GLU A 210 12.48 19.68 5.16
C GLU A 210 13.75 20.41 4.66
N PRO A 211 14.84 20.52 5.43
CA PRO A 211 16.08 21.13 4.93
C PRO A 211 16.75 20.27 3.84
N LEU A 212 16.62 18.93 3.92
CA LEU A 212 17.19 18.03 2.90
C LEU A 212 16.53 18.24 1.55
N LEU A 213 15.24 18.58 1.50
CA LEU A 213 14.49 18.77 0.25
C LEU A 213 14.58 20.21 -0.28
N GLU A 214 15.28 21.12 0.41
CA GLU A 214 15.32 22.53 0.07
C GLU A 214 15.83 22.83 -1.36
N HIS A 215 16.74 22.01 -1.87
CA HIS A 215 17.24 22.17 -3.23
C HIS A 215 16.25 21.69 -4.31
N THR A 216 15.17 21.00 -3.93
CA THR A 216 14.11 20.54 -4.84
C THR A 216 12.89 21.48 -4.86
N LYS A 217 12.94 22.63 -4.15
CA LYS A 217 11.83 23.60 -4.13
C LYS A 217 11.51 24.06 -5.54
N ASN A 218 10.23 23.96 -5.89
CA ASN A 218 9.65 24.64 -7.03
C ASN A 218 8.50 25.55 -6.54
N ARG A 219 7.97 26.39 -7.43
CA ARG A 219 6.89 27.34 -7.10
C ARG A 219 5.60 26.70 -6.54
N ASN A 220 5.44 25.38 -6.70
CA ASN A 220 4.28 24.64 -6.22
C ASN A 220 4.53 24.03 -4.83
N TRP A 221 5.78 23.99 -4.33
CA TRP A 221 6.08 23.50 -2.99
C TRP A 221 6.02 24.64 -1.97
N LYS A 222 5.19 24.48 -0.93
CA LYS A 222 4.97 25.45 0.15
C LYS A 222 5.56 25.00 1.50
N GLY A 223 6.43 23.99 1.49
CA GLY A 223 6.95 23.35 2.71
C GLY A 223 6.27 22.02 3.01
N PHE A 224 6.82 21.30 3.98
CA PHE A 224 6.26 20.03 4.43
C PHE A 224 5.03 20.27 5.31
N VAL A 225 4.00 19.43 5.19
CA VAL A 225 2.79 19.50 6.04
C VAL A 225 2.60 18.19 6.81
N ARG A 226 1.75 18.20 7.83
CA ARG A 226 1.50 17.03 8.69
C ARG A 226 0.84 15.87 7.95
N GLU A 227 0.14 16.16 6.86
CA GLU A 227 -0.52 15.19 5.99
C GLU A 227 0.45 14.48 5.03
N GLN A 228 1.75 14.77 5.13
CA GLN A 228 2.82 14.13 4.37
C GLN A 228 3.78 13.42 5.32
N MET A 229 4.46 12.40 4.81
CA MET A 229 5.52 11.69 5.51
C MET A 229 6.76 11.63 4.63
N CYS A 230 7.93 11.60 5.26
CA CYS A 230 9.20 11.41 4.57
C CYS A 230 9.72 9.99 4.79
N ALA A 231 10.13 9.34 3.71
CA ALA A 231 10.74 8.02 3.77
C ALA A 231 11.91 7.95 2.78
N GLY A 232 13.01 7.29 3.15
CA GLY A 232 14.18 7.13 2.30
C GLY A 232 15.34 6.43 2.99
N GLU A 233 16.41 6.19 2.24
CA GLU A 233 17.68 5.66 2.76
C GLU A 233 18.77 6.75 2.66
N LEU A 234 19.25 7.24 3.80
CA LEU A 234 20.21 8.35 3.85
C LEU A 234 21.56 8.00 3.24
N ARG A 235 21.92 6.71 3.20
CA ARG A 235 23.15 6.24 2.54
C ARG A 235 23.01 6.16 1.02
N GLY A 236 21.83 6.45 0.48
CA GLY A 236 21.51 6.31 -0.94
C GLY A 236 21.34 4.85 -1.36
N GLY A 237 20.94 4.64 -2.62
CA GLY A 237 20.80 3.31 -3.23
C GLY A 237 19.44 2.63 -3.01
N LYS A 238 18.49 3.25 -2.30
CA LYS A 238 17.11 2.77 -2.15
C LYS A 238 16.13 3.95 -2.21
N ASP A 239 15.12 3.86 -3.06
CA ASP A 239 14.07 4.87 -3.18
C ASP A 239 12.83 4.28 -3.89
N THR A 240 11.68 4.91 -3.72
CA THR A 240 10.52 4.68 -4.58
C THR A 240 10.65 5.51 -5.85
N CYS A 241 10.82 4.85 -7.00
CA CYS A 241 10.70 5.53 -8.29
C CYS A 241 9.25 5.44 -8.79
N GLN A 242 8.59 6.59 -8.97
CA GLN A 242 7.32 6.78 -9.68
C GLN A 242 6.02 6.20 -9.06
N VAL A 243 6.09 5.35 -8.03
CA VAL A 243 4.90 4.80 -7.33
C VAL A 243 5.01 5.03 -5.83
N HIS A 244 4.02 5.72 -5.25
CA HIS A 244 3.94 5.98 -3.81
C HIS A 244 2.79 5.17 -3.20
N ILE A 245 3.06 3.93 -2.80
CA ILE A 245 2.19 3.20 -1.86
C ILE A 245 3.07 2.77 -0.71
N PHE A 246 2.79 3.31 0.46
CA PHE A 246 3.38 2.88 1.71
C PHE A 246 2.36 1.99 2.39
N THR A 247 2.73 0.73 2.61
CA THR A 247 1.95 -0.18 3.44
C THR A 247 2.75 -0.52 4.68
N TYR A 248 2.12 -0.31 5.84
CA TYR A 248 2.63 -0.57 7.18
C TYR A 248 1.95 -1.80 7.77
#